data_AF-A0A920DVD5-F1
#
_entry.id   AF-A0A920DVD5-F1
#
_cell.length_a   1.000
_cell.length_b   1.000
_cell.length_c   1.000
_cell.angle_alpha   90.00
_cell.angle_beta   90.00
_cell.angle_gamma   90.00
#
_symmetry.space_group_name_H-M   'P 1'
#
loop_
_entity.id
_entity.type
_entity.pdbx_description
1 polymer ?
#
loop_
_entity_poly.entity_id
_entity_poly.type
_entity_poly.pdbx_seq_one_letter_code
_entity_poly.pdbx_strand_id
1 'polypeptide(L)'
;MRYHQRLEKELEQMMQKTGFDRLFDNFEEFCLAQQTAHGMANKRLLEATRSNPNVIGYCVHALTAGDWIMGAGLLDLWRNPKTDVYEMTKEANQEQIVTLRVMPRNSYSGVNPKVEVIGVNENMEMKAQIHFQVFDASENLLMKRST
;
A
#
# COMPACT_ATOMS: atom_id res chain seq x y z
N MET A 1 35.86 -1.04 -11.19
CA MET A 1 34.68 -0.35 -10.62
C MET A 1 33.89 -1.37 -9.82
N ARG A 2 33.42 -1.05 -8.60
CA ARG A 2 32.62 -1.99 -7.81
C ARG A 2 31.27 -2.22 -8.50
N TYR A 3 30.70 -3.42 -8.39
CA TYR A 3 29.47 -3.81 -9.10
C TYR A 3 28.31 -2.83 -8.88
N HIS A 4 28.04 -2.44 -7.62
CA HIS A 4 26.95 -1.52 -7.27
C HIS A 4 27.12 -0.11 -7.87
N GLN A 5 28.36 0.40 -7.97
CA GLN A 5 28.62 1.71 -8.58
C GLN A 5 28.36 1.70 -10.09
N ARG A 6 28.64 0.58 -10.75
CA ARG A 6 28.30 0.42 -12.17
C ARG A 6 26.78 0.38 -12.34
N LEU A 7 26.09 -0.37 -11.48
CA LEU A 7 24.65 -0.52 -11.53
C LEU A 7 23.93 0.84 -11.34
N GLU A 8 24.33 1.62 -10.33
CA GLU A 8 23.82 2.96 -10.08
C GLU A 8 23.94 3.86 -11.31
N LYS A 9 25.14 3.92 -11.91
CA LYS A 9 25.38 4.71 -13.12
C LYS A 9 24.53 4.25 -14.31
N GLU A 10 24.38 2.94 -14.48
CA GLU A 10 23.53 2.38 -15.55
C GLU A 10 22.05 2.74 -15.35
N LEU A 11 21.57 2.73 -14.10
CA LEU A 11 20.19 3.11 -13.75
C LEU A 11 19.93 4.60 -14.00
N GLU A 12 20.86 5.48 -13.59
CA GLU A 12 20.76 6.92 -13.91
C GLU A 12 20.73 7.19 -15.41
N GLN A 13 21.56 6.49 -16.19
CA GLN A 13 21.54 6.59 -17.65
C GLN A 13 20.21 6.09 -18.23
N MET A 14 19.62 5.05 -17.65
CA MET A 14 18.32 4.55 -18.10
C MET A 14 17.20 5.55 -17.80
N MET A 15 17.23 6.23 -16.64
CA MET A 15 16.23 7.28 -16.31
C MET A 15 16.14 8.33 -17.42
N GLN A 16 17.29 8.79 -17.93
CA GLN A 16 17.35 9.74 -19.05
C GLN A 16 16.88 9.13 -20.38
N LYS A 17 17.31 7.90 -20.69
CA LYS A 17 16.96 7.24 -21.95
C LYS A 17 15.47 6.90 -22.06
N THR A 18 14.81 6.60 -20.94
CA THR A 18 13.37 6.28 -20.91
C THR A 18 12.48 7.50 -20.70
N GLY A 19 13.07 8.67 -20.41
CA GLY A 19 12.33 9.90 -20.11
C GLY A 19 11.73 9.96 -18.70
N PHE A 20 12.12 9.04 -17.82
CA PHE A 20 11.70 9.02 -16.41
C PHE A 20 12.32 10.16 -15.61
N ASP A 21 13.45 10.70 -16.07
CA ASP A 21 14.07 11.93 -15.56
C ASP A 21 13.17 13.17 -15.66
N ARG A 22 12.07 13.11 -16.43
CA ARG A 22 11.04 14.16 -16.49
C ARG A 22 9.99 14.04 -15.38
N LEU A 23 9.93 12.88 -14.72
CA LEU A 23 8.93 12.57 -13.69
C LEU A 23 9.55 12.50 -12.28
N PHE A 24 10.84 12.18 -12.20
CA PHE A 24 11.58 12.04 -10.95
C PHE A 24 12.94 12.72 -11.10
N ASP A 25 13.36 13.48 -10.08
CA ASP A 25 14.59 14.25 -10.13
C ASP A 25 15.83 13.34 -10.15
N ASN A 26 15.70 12.15 -9.55
CA ASN A 26 16.74 11.14 -9.53
C ASN A 26 16.15 9.72 -9.36
N PHE A 27 17.03 8.72 -9.39
CA PHE A 27 16.63 7.32 -9.29
C PHE A 27 16.11 6.92 -7.90
N GLU A 28 16.56 7.60 -6.83
CA GLU A 28 16.07 7.35 -5.47
C GLU A 28 14.60 7.75 -5.34
N GLU A 29 14.20 8.91 -5.86
CA GLU A 29 12.80 9.35 -5.86
C GLU A 29 11.89 8.37 -6.60
N PHE A 30 12.35 7.85 -7.75
CA PHE A 30 11.63 6.79 -8.47
C PHE A 30 11.45 5.54 -7.60
N CYS A 31 12.49 5.12 -6.88
CA CYS A 31 12.42 3.96 -5.99
C CYS A 31 11.47 4.19 -4.81
N LEU A 32 11.46 5.39 -4.21
CA LEU A 32 10.53 5.75 -3.13
C LEU A 32 9.09 5.76 -3.63
N ALA A 33 8.81 6.37 -4.78
CA ALA A 33 7.48 6.36 -5.38
C ALA A 33 6.97 4.94 -5.69
N GLN A 34 7.86 4.05 -6.17
CA GLN A 34 7.55 2.63 -6.33
C GLN A 34 7.23 1.95 -4.99
N GLN A 35 7.97 2.24 -3.91
CA GLN A 35 7.69 1.67 -2.59
C GLN A 35 6.35 2.13 -2.03
N THR A 36 5.97 3.40 -2.21
CA THR A 36 4.64 3.93 -1.87
C THR A 36 3.55 3.22 -2.65
N ALA A 37 3.67 3.15 -3.97
CA ALA A 37 2.67 2.48 -4.81
C ALA A 37 2.52 0.99 -4.45
N HIS A 38 3.64 0.31 -4.16
CA HIS A 38 3.66 -1.08 -3.71
C HIS A 38 2.99 -1.24 -2.34
N GLY A 39 3.30 -0.37 -1.37
CA GLY A 39 2.65 -0.38 -0.05
C GLY A 39 1.14 -0.20 -0.14
N MET A 40 0.67 0.76 -0.93
CA MET A 40 -0.76 1.00 -1.15
C MET A 40 -1.45 -0.21 -1.78
N ALA A 41 -0.80 -0.86 -2.76
CA ALA A 41 -1.34 -2.05 -3.41
C ALA A 41 -1.38 -3.25 -2.44
N ASN A 42 -0.31 -3.51 -1.71
CA ASN A 42 -0.22 -4.59 -0.73
C ASN A 42 -1.28 -4.42 0.36
N LYS A 43 -1.35 -3.26 0.99
CA LYS A 43 -2.34 -2.97 2.04
C LYS A 43 -3.76 -3.29 1.56
N ARG A 44 -4.13 -2.82 0.36
CA ARG A 44 -5.44 -3.10 -0.24
C ARG A 44 -5.69 -4.59 -0.49
N LEU A 45 -4.68 -5.33 -0.95
CA LEU A 45 -4.80 -6.77 -1.18
C LEU A 45 -4.94 -7.54 0.13
N LEU A 46 -4.16 -7.16 1.15
CA LEU A 46 -4.20 -7.75 2.48
C LEU A 46 -5.55 -7.51 3.14
N GLU A 47 -6.02 -6.27 3.16
CA GLU A 47 -7.35 -5.93 3.70
C GLU A 47 -8.48 -6.66 2.96
N ALA A 48 -8.42 -6.75 1.63
CA ALA A 48 -9.41 -7.50 0.84
C ALA A 48 -9.39 -9.01 1.15
N THR A 49 -8.21 -9.55 1.42
CA THR A 49 -8.02 -10.96 1.77
C THR A 49 -8.55 -11.25 3.17
N ARG A 50 -8.15 -10.43 4.15
CA ARG A 50 -8.54 -10.59 5.56
C ARG A 50 -10.02 -10.28 5.83
N SER A 51 -10.64 -9.43 5.00
CA SER A 51 -12.09 -9.18 5.06
C SER A 51 -12.94 -10.24 4.38
N ASN A 52 -12.34 -11.25 3.74
CA ASN A 52 -13.06 -12.32 3.08
C ASN A 52 -13.13 -13.57 3.98
N PRO A 53 -14.32 -13.94 4.51
CA PRO A 53 -14.45 -15.10 5.40
C PRO A 53 -14.16 -16.45 4.71
N ASN A 54 -14.06 -16.47 3.38
CA ASN A 54 -13.70 -17.66 2.61
C ASN A 54 -12.18 -17.84 2.44
N VAL A 55 -11.35 -16.90 2.92
CA VAL A 55 -9.90 -16.99 2.86
C VAL A 55 -9.34 -17.19 4.25
N ILE A 56 -8.60 -18.29 4.45
CA ILE A 56 -8.06 -18.69 5.77
C ILE A 56 -6.66 -18.11 6.07
N GLY A 57 -6.04 -17.43 5.09
CA GLY A 57 -4.71 -16.86 5.26
C GLY A 57 -4.05 -16.43 3.95
N TYR A 58 -2.89 -15.80 4.07
CA TYR A 58 -2.07 -15.34 2.96
C TYR A 58 -0.59 -15.35 3.34
N CYS A 59 0.30 -15.27 2.35
CA CYS A 59 1.73 -15.13 2.56
C CYS A 59 2.25 -14.00 1.66
N VAL A 60 2.93 -13.02 2.24
CA VAL A 60 3.52 -11.91 1.48
C VAL A 60 4.79 -12.39 0.81
N HIS A 61 4.87 -12.20 -0.51
CA HIS A 61 6.09 -12.40 -1.27
C HIS A 61 6.62 -11.03 -1.75
N ALA A 62 7.82 -10.57 -1.38
CA ALA A 62 8.85 -11.24 -0.58
C ALA A 62 9.09 -10.50 0.76
N LEU A 63 9.57 -11.21 1.79
CA LEU A 63 9.96 -10.54 3.04
C LEU A 63 11.24 -9.70 2.87
N THR A 64 12.29 -10.28 2.29
CA THR A 64 13.62 -9.64 2.18
C THR A 64 14.13 -9.72 0.75
N ALA A 65 14.79 -8.65 0.27
CA ALA A 65 15.50 -8.65 -1.00
C ALA A 65 16.75 -9.56 -0.94
N GLY A 66 17.00 -10.32 -2.00
CA GLY A 66 18.13 -11.26 -2.08
C GLY A 66 19.41 -10.70 -2.69
N ASP A 67 19.36 -9.53 -3.34
CA ASP A 67 20.50 -8.91 -4.04
C ASP A 67 20.25 -7.40 -4.23
N TRP A 68 21.15 -6.71 -4.94
CA TRP A 68 21.01 -5.35 -5.45
C TRP A 68 19.91 -5.27 -6.54
N ILE A 69 18.66 -5.50 -6.15
CA ILE A 69 17.50 -5.58 -7.04
C ILE A 69 16.37 -4.65 -6.59
N MET A 70 15.70 -4.02 -7.55
CA MET A 70 14.38 -3.44 -7.37
C MET A 70 13.35 -4.56 -7.30
N GLY A 71 13.13 -5.10 -6.10
CA GLY A 71 12.26 -6.25 -5.88
C GLY A 71 11.09 -6.00 -4.93
N ALA A 72 10.24 -7.02 -4.79
CA ALA A 72 9.05 -7.01 -3.94
C ALA A 72 9.35 -7.21 -2.44
N GLY A 73 10.62 -7.18 -2.02
CA GLY A 73 11.00 -7.26 -0.60
C GLY A 73 10.34 -6.15 0.23
N LEU A 74 9.82 -6.49 1.41
CA LEU A 74 9.45 -5.51 2.45
C LEU A 74 10.69 -4.95 3.15
N LEU A 75 11.75 -5.76 3.22
CA LEU A 75 13.07 -5.42 3.73
C LEU A 75 14.10 -5.39 2.60
N ASP A 76 15.08 -4.50 2.70
CA ASP A 76 16.22 -4.46 1.79
C ASP A 76 17.22 -5.60 2.07
N LEU A 77 18.32 -5.64 1.30
CA LEU A 77 19.38 -6.66 1.43
C LEU A 77 20.01 -6.69 2.83
N TRP A 78 20.02 -5.56 3.53
CA TRP A 78 20.57 -5.40 4.87
C TRP A 78 19.52 -5.54 5.98
N ARG A 79 18.28 -5.92 5.61
CA ARG A 79 17.14 -6.09 6.50
C ARG A 79 16.58 -4.78 7.05
N ASN A 80 16.86 -3.65 6.40
CA ASN A 80 16.20 -2.40 6.75
C ASN A 80 14.77 -2.37 6.16
N PRO A 81 13.78 -1.83 6.89
CA PRO A 81 12.44 -1.59 6.35
C PRO A 81 12.44 -0.71 5.10
N LYS A 82 11.75 -1.16 4.05
CA LYS A 82 11.48 -0.33 2.87
C LYS A 82 10.24 0.53 3.09
N THR A 83 10.47 1.69 3.71
CA THR A 83 9.52 2.82 3.85
C THR A 83 8.04 2.39 3.90
N ASP A 84 7.23 2.86 2.96
CA ASP A 84 5.78 2.67 2.91
C ASP A 84 5.38 1.22 2.66
N VAL A 85 6.14 0.44 1.88
CA VAL A 85 5.77 -0.96 1.65
C VAL A 85 5.83 -1.76 2.94
N TYR A 86 6.83 -1.52 3.78
CA TYR A 86 6.91 -2.15 5.09
C TYR A 86 5.80 -1.63 6.02
N GLU A 87 5.70 -0.31 6.21
CA GLU A 87 4.76 0.27 7.18
C GLU A 87 3.29 -0.01 6.82
N MET A 88 2.90 0.12 5.56
CA MET A 88 1.52 -0.18 5.14
C MET A 88 1.19 -1.68 5.20
N THR A 89 2.18 -2.56 4.96
CA THR A 89 1.99 -4.01 5.13
C THR A 89 1.83 -4.36 6.60
N LYS A 90 2.61 -3.73 7.49
CA LYS A 90 2.50 -3.88 8.95
C LYS A 90 1.18 -3.35 9.48
N GLU A 91 0.71 -2.22 8.99
CA GLU A 91 -0.60 -1.65 9.32
C GLU A 91 -1.73 -2.61 8.91
N ALA A 92 -1.68 -3.16 7.70
CA ALA A 92 -2.66 -4.13 7.21
C ALA A 92 -2.62 -5.48 7.97
N ASN A 93 -1.57 -5.72 8.76
CA ASN A 93 -1.35 -6.90 9.58
C ASN A 93 -1.72 -6.72 11.05
N GLN A 94 -2.21 -5.56 11.48
CA GLN A 94 -2.65 -5.42 12.87
C GLN A 94 -3.76 -6.44 13.20
N GLU A 95 -3.77 -6.94 14.43
CA GLU A 95 -4.73 -7.96 14.89
C GLU A 95 -6.18 -7.49 14.70
N GLN A 96 -6.40 -6.18 14.83
CA GLN A 96 -7.67 -5.52 14.65
C GLN A 96 -7.52 -4.42 13.60
N ILE A 97 -8.31 -4.50 12.53
CA ILE A 97 -8.36 -3.47 11.49
C ILE A 97 -9.81 -3.20 11.09
N VAL A 98 -10.04 -1.98 10.60
CA VAL A 98 -11.26 -1.63 9.89
C VAL A 98 -10.88 -1.31 8.46
N THR A 99 -11.50 -2.01 7.50
CA THR A 99 -11.31 -1.74 6.07
C THR A 99 -12.59 -1.22 5.43
N LEU A 100 -12.40 -0.39 4.41
CA LEU A 100 -13.45 0.24 3.63
C LEU A 100 -13.43 -0.33 2.21
N ARG A 101 -14.57 -0.88 1.76
CA ARG A 101 -14.74 -1.32 0.37
C ARG A 101 -15.77 -0.45 -0.32
N VAL A 102 -15.35 0.16 -1.43
CA VAL A 102 -16.22 0.99 -2.28
C VAL A 102 -16.35 0.34 -3.64
N MET A 103 -17.60 0.11 -4.07
CA MET A 103 -17.92 -0.53 -5.35
C MET A 103 -18.98 0.27 -6.12
N PRO A 104 -18.78 0.59 -7.41
CA PRO A 104 -17.55 0.38 -8.18
C PRO A 104 -16.41 1.30 -7.71
N ARG A 105 -15.16 0.84 -7.89
CA ARG A 105 -13.96 1.58 -7.42
C ARG A 105 -13.81 2.95 -8.08
N ASN A 106 -14.19 3.05 -9.35
CA ASN A 106 -14.30 4.30 -10.07
C ASN A 106 -15.78 4.61 -10.23
N SER A 107 -16.22 5.74 -9.69
CA SER A 107 -17.60 6.21 -9.77
C SER A 107 -17.61 7.60 -10.38
N TYR A 108 -18.60 7.85 -11.25
CA TYR A 108 -18.84 9.14 -11.88
C TYR A 108 -20.19 9.69 -11.40
N SER A 109 -20.50 10.93 -11.77
CA SER A 109 -21.80 11.54 -11.45
C SER A 109 -22.97 10.63 -11.87
N GLY A 110 -23.95 10.46 -10.98
CA GLY A 110 -25.11 9.58 -11.17
C GLY A 110 -24.90 8.11 -10.75
N VAL A 111 -23.67 7.70 -10.41
CA VAL A 111 -23.42 6.38 -9.82
C VAL A 111 -23.61 6.45 -8.31
N ASN A 112 -24.35 5.49 -7.75
CA ASN A 112 -24.49 5.30 -6.31
C ASN A 112 -23.51 4.21 -5.84
N PRO A 113 -22.27 4.56 -5.41
CA PRO A 113 -21.33 3.56 -4.93
C PRO A 113 -21.82 2.91 -3.63
N LYS A 114 -21.68 1.59 -3.56
CA LYS A 114 -21.84 0.85 -2.31
C LYS A 114 -20.58 1.03 -1.49
N VAL A 115 -20.73 1.48 -0.25
CA VAL A 115 -19.65 1.55 0.74
C VAL A 115 -19.91 0.51 1.82
N GLU A 116 -18.96 -0.38 2.04
CA GLU A 116 -18.98 -1.40 3.09
C GLU A 116 -17.84 -1.15 4.06
N VAL A 117 -18.16 -1.10 5.35
CA VAL A 117 -17.19 -1.03 6.44
C VAL A 117 -17.09 -2.42 7.05
N ILE A 118 -15.88 -2.99 7.09
CA ILE A 118 -15.66 -4.35 7.58
C ILE A 118 -14.62 -4.30 8.70
N GLY A 119 -14.98 -4.80 9.87
CA GLY A 119 -14.03 -5.05 10.96
C GLY A 119 -13.42 -6.44 10.82
N VAL A 120 -12.10 -6.54 10.93
CA VAL A 120 -11.36 -7.80 11.07
C VAL A 120 -10.80 -7.85 12.48
N ASN A 121 -11.02 -8.96 13.17
CA ASN A 121 -10.55 -9.20 14.53
C ASN A 121 -10.02 -10.63 14.62
N GLU A 122 -8.72 -10.78 14.84
CA GLU A 122 -8.06 -12.09 15.04
C GLU A 122 -8.13 -12.57 16.51
N ASN A 123 -8.58 -11.71 17.42
CA ASN A 123 -8.62 -11.96 18.86
C ASN A 123 -10.03 -12.35 19.36
N MET A 124 -10.18 -12.48 20.68
CA MET A 124 -11.47 -12.72 21.34
C MET A 124 -12.52 -11.66 20.99
N GLU A 125 -13.79 -11.98 21.26
CA GLU A 125 -14.95 -11.11 21.04
C GLU A 125 -14.74 -9.72 21.67
N MET A 126 -15.03 -8.67 20.89
CA MET A 126 -14.88 -7.28 21.32
C MET A 126 -16.12 -6.45 20.99
N LYS A 127 -16.40 -5.45 21.83
CA LYS A 127 -17.33 -4.37 21.50
C LYS A 127 -16.54 -3.23 20.87
N ALA A 128 -16.97 -2.77 19.71
CA ALA A 128 -16.35 -1.66 18.99
C ALA A 128 -17.42 -0.64 18.59
N GLN A 129 -17.01 0.62 18.51
CA GLN A 129 -17.80 1.69 17.92
C GLN A 129 -17.10 2.14 16.63
N ILE A 130 -17.85 2.24 15.54
CA ILE A 130 -17.34 2.67 14.23
C ILE A 130 -17.83 4.09 13.97
N HIS A 131 -16.89 5.00 13.74
CA HIS A 131 -17.17 6.36 13.28
C HIS A 131 -16.89 6.47 11.79
N PHE A 132 -17.91 6.82 11.01
CA PHE A 132 -17.82 6.97 9.57
C PHE A 132 -18.05 8.44 9.20
N GLN A 133 -17.12 9.00 8.42
CA GLN A 133 -17.19 10.39 7.95
C GLN A 133 -16.84 10.45 6.46
N VAL A 134 -17.53 11.32 5.72
CA VAL A 134 -17.28 11.59 4.30
C VAL A 134 -17.00 13.08 4.15
N PHE A 135 -15.93 13.41 3.43
CA PHE A 135 -15.51 14.78 3.15
C PHE A 135 -15.47 15.02 1.65
N ASP A 136 -15.64 16.28 1.24
CA ASP A 136 -15.33 16.69 -0.13
C ASP A 136 -13.81 16.90 -0.33
N ALA A 137 -13.39 17.23 -1.55
CA ALA A 137 -11.99 17.48 -1.88
C ALA A 137 -11.40 18.72 -1.21
N SER A 138 -12.23 19.60 -0.63
CA SER A 138 -11.84 20.77 0.15
C SER A 138 -11.94 20.51 1.66
N GLU A 139 -12.05 19.23 2.06
CA GLU A 139 -12.14 18.77 3.45
C GLU A 139 -13.41 19.22 4.19
N ASN A 140 -14.47 19.65 3.49
CA ASN A 140 -15.74 19.93 4.13
C ASN A 140 -16.49 18.64 4.45
N LEU A 141 -17.02 18.52 5.67
CA LEU A 141 -17.79 17.35 6.10
C LEU A 141 -19.14 17.28 5.37
N LEU A 142 -19.36 16.21 4.61
CA LEU A 142 -20.60 15.94 3.88
C LEU A 142 -21.54 15.00 4.65
N MET A 143 -20.98 14.02 5.37
CA MET A 143 -21.75 13.01 6.10
C MET A 143 -20.99 12.51 7.32
N LYS A 144 -21.71 12.22 8.42
CA LYS A 144 -21.19 11.54 9.61
C LYS A 144 -22.20 10.49 10.11
N ARG A 145 -21.71 9.32 10.48
CA ARG A 145 -22.48 8.26 11.16
C ARG A 145 -21.63 7.59 12.25
N SER A 146 -22.27 7.09 13.30
CA SER A 146 -21.64 6.27 14.34
C SER A 146 -22.51 5.05 14.58
N THR A 147 -21.91 3.86 14.70
CA THR A 147 -22.60 2.61 15.06
C THR A 147 -21.78 1.77 16.02
#